data_AF-A0A955HW22-F1
#
_entry.id   AF-A0A955HW22-F1
#
_cell.length_a   1.000
_cell.length_b   1.000
_cell.length_c   1.000
_cell.angle_alpha   90.00
_cell.angle_beta   90.00
_cell.angle_gamma   90.00
#
_symmetry.space_group_name_H-M   'P 1'
#
loop_
_entity.id
_entity.type
_entity.pdbx_description
1 polymer ?
#
loop_
_entity_poly.entity_id
_entity_poly.type
_entity_poly.pdbx_seq_one_letter_code
_entity_poly.pdbx_strand_id
1 'polypeptide(L)' 'MQLLEKAQASIDKVIAKFQAGDLSAITRVARIQLDQAAPVNNWSLSNKVLAFMQADELDCRGFRQWKAVGREVKKGSTAV' A
#
# COMPACT_ATOMS: atom_id res chain seq x y z
N MET A 1 8.59 23.50 -4.50
CA MET A 1 9.09 22.12 -4.48
C MET A 1 8.42 21.39 -5.63
N GLN A 2 9.15 20.98 -6.67
CA GLN A 2 8.56 20.19 -7.76
C GLN A 2 8.55 18.72 -7.34
N LEU A 3 7.37 18.10 -7.37
CA LEU A 3 7.23 16.67 -7.13
C LEU A 3 7.66 15.89 -8.39
N LEU A 4 8.23 14.71 -8.19
CA LEU A 4 8.46 13.76 -9.29
C LEU A 4 7.09 13.34 -9.86
N GLU A 5 7.00 13.11 -11.17
CA GLU A 5 5.75 12.73 -11.84
C GLU A 5 5.06 11.53 -11.18
N LYS A 6 5.84 10.52 -10.76
CA LYS A 6 5.32 9.34 -10.05
C LYS A 6 4.74 9.67 -8.68
N ALA A 7 5.38 10.59 -7.96
CA ALA A 7 4.90 11.04 -6.65
C ALA A 7 3.59 11.83 -6.81
N GLN A 8 3.52 12.71 -7.82
CA GLN A 8 2.30 13.44 -8.14
C GLN A 8 1.16 12.49 -8.51
N ALA A 9 1.40 11.54 -9.42
CA ALA A 9 0.39 10.56 -9.83
C ALA A 9 -0.13 9.69 -8.66
N SER A 10 0.76 9.33 -7.72
CA SER A 10 0.38 8.61 -6.50
C SER A 10 -0.55 9.44 -5.63
N ILE A 11 -0.21 10.71 -5.40
CA ILE A 11 -1.03 11.65 -4.61
C ILE A 11 -2.38 11.88 -5.28
N ASP A 12 -2.41 12.10 -6.60
CA ASP A 12 -3.65 12.34 -7.34
C ASP A 12 -4.61 11.14 -7.24
N LYS A 13 -4.08 9.91 -7.29
CA LYS A 13 -4.88 8.69 -7.09
C LYS A 13 -5.52 8.64 -5.70
N VAL A 14 -4.78 9.04 -4.67
CA VAL A 14 -5.31 9.11 -3.30
C VAL A 14 -6.40 10.18 -3.20
N ILE A 15 -6.14 11.39 -3.71
CA ILE A 15 -7.08 12.51 -3.68
C ILE A 15 -8.40 12.14 -4.40
N ALA A 16 -8.32 11.53 -5.58
CA ALA A 16 -9.49 11.14 -6.36
C ALA A 16 -10.41 10.18 -5.58
N LYS A 17 -9.85 9.21 -4.85
CA LYS A 17 -10.62 8.28 -4.00
C LYS A 17 -11.30 9.00 -2.83
N PHE A 18 -10.63 9.97 -2.20
CA PHE A 18 -11.26 10.79 -1.15
C PHE A 18 -12.36 11.69 -1.71
N GLN A 19 -12.16 12.32 -2.87
CA GLN A 19 -13.17 13.16 -3.52
C GLN A 19 -14.41 12.37 -3.92
N ALA A 20 -14.25 11.11 -4.31
CA ALA A 20 -15.37 10.20 -4.58
C ALA A 20 -16.16 9.79 -3.32
N GLY A 21 -15.69 10.17 -2.12
CA GLY A 21 -16.31 9.77 -0.85
C GLY A 21 -16.09 8.31 -0.48
N ASP A 22 -15.15 7.62 -1.13
CA ASP A 22 -14.87 6.22 -0.85
C ASP A 22 -14.01 6.05 0.41
N LEU A 23 -14.69 5.90 1.55
CA LEU A 23 -14.06 5.60 2.84
C LEU A 23 -13.86 4.09 3.07
N SER A 24 -14.18 3.24 2.09
CA SER A 24 -14.09 1.78 2.25
C SER A 24 -12.67 1.32 2.57
N ALA A 25 -11.66 2.04 2.07
CA ALA A 25 -10.25 1.79 2.36
C ALA A 25 -9.95 1.76 3.87
N ILE A 26 -10.47 2.72 4.64
CA ILE A 26 -10.25 2.80 6.08
C ILE A 26 -10.90 1.60 6.77
N THR A 27 -12.14 1.28 6.40
CA THR A 27 -12.87 0.15 6.99
C THR A 27 -12.26 -1.21 6.64
N ARG A 28 -11.71 -1.36 5.43
CA ARG A 28 -11.00 -2.57 5.00
C ARG A 28 -9.68 -2.73 5.73
N VAL A 29 -8.87 -1.67 5.81
CA VAL A 29 -7.60 -1.68 6.54
C VAL A 29 -7.80 -2.10 8.00
N ALA A 30 -8.88 -1.64 8.64
CA ALA A 30 -9.19 -2.02 10.02
C ALA A 30 -9.64 -3.49 10.20
N ARG A 31 -10.10 -4.15 9.13
CA ARG A 31 -10.66 -5.51 9.16
C ARG A 31 -9.71 -6.58 8.63
N ILE A 32 -8.72 -6.22 7.80
CA ILE A 32 -7.77 -7.17 7.22
C ILE A 32 -6.87 -7.70 8.34
N GLN A 33 -6.93 -9.02 8.57
CA GLN A 33 -5.98 -9.72 9.42
C GLN A 33 -4.78 -10.13 8.58
N LEU A 34 -3.60 -9.58 8.91
CA LEU A 34 -2.33 -9.98 8.31
C LEU A 34 -1.61 -10.97 9.22
N ASP A 35 -0.68 -11.72 8.62
CA ASP A 35 0.34 -12.46 9.38
C ASP A 35 1.00 -11.51 10.40
N GLN A 36 1.24 -11.96 11.63
CA GLN A 36 1.91 -11.15 12.66
C GLN A 36 3.29 -10.66 12.21
N ALA A 37 4.00 -11.45 11.41
CA ALA A 37 5.30 -11.08 10.83
C ALA A 37 5.20 -10.12 9.65
N ALA A 38 3.99 -9.72 9.22
CA ALA A 38 3.82 -8.76 8.14
C ALA A 38 4.39 -7.39 8.52
N PRO A 39 5.29 -6.79 7.71
CA PRO A 39 5.90 -5.49 8.01
C PRO A 39 4.87 -4.38 8.24
N VAL A 40 3.73 -4.48 7.55
CA VAL A 40 2.65 -3.50 7.59
C VAL A 40 2.00 -3.40 8.97
N ASN A 41 2.08 -4.43 9.83
CA ASN A 41 1.57 -4.35 11.20
C ASN A 41 2.16 -3.18 11.99
N ASN A 42 3.44 -2.87 11.74
CA ASN A 42 4.19 -1.81 12.40
C ASN A 42 3.96 -0.42 11.78
N TRP A 43 3.15 -0.31 10.72
CA TRP A 43 2.88 0.97 10.08
C TRP A 43 1.78 1.74 10.81
N SER A 44 1.88 3.07 10.77
CA SER A 44 0.78 3.94 11.20
C SER A 44 -0.48 3.66 10.38
N LEU A 45 -1.65 3.95 10.95
CA LEU A 45 -2.93 3.79 10.24
C LEU A 45 -2.93 4.55 8.91
N SER A 46 -2.40 5.78 8.88
CA SER A 46 -2.32 6.58 7.66
C SER A 46 -1.49 5.88 6.58
N ASN A 47 -0.34 5.30 6.93
CA ASN A 47 0.50 4.58 5.96
C ASN A 47 -0.19 3.30 5.46
N LYS A 48 -0.92 2.60 6.34
CA LYS A 48 -1.74 1.44 5.96
C LYS A 48 -2.82 1.82 4.95
N VAL A 49 -3.53 2.93 5.21
CA VAL A 49 -4.57 3.46 4.31
C VAL A 49 -3.96 3.90 2.98
N LEU A 50 -2.87 4.65 2.99
CA LEU A 50 -2.20 5.07 1.75
C LEU A 50 -1.76 3.87 0.91
N ALA A 51 -1.08 2.90 1.52
CA ALA A 51 -0.66 1.68 0.84
C ALA A 51 -1.85 0.92 0.23
N PHE A 52 -2.93 0.73 1.01
CA PHE A 52 -4.14 0.08 0.52
C PHE A 52 -4.80 0.88 -0.62
N MET A 53 -4.88 2.20 -0.52
CA MET A 53 -5.45 3.02 -1.59
C MET A 53 -4.66 2.93 -2.89
N GLN A 54 -3.35 2.73 -2.79
CA GLN A 54 -2.45 2.70 -3.93
C GLN A 54 -2.35 1.30 -4.56
N ALA A 55 -2.28 0.25 -3.74
CA ALA A 55 -2.05 -1.14 -4.16
C ALA A 55 -3.31 -2.03 -4.12
N ASP A 56 -4.39 -1.58 -3.48
CA ASP A 56 -5.61 -2.37 -3.17
C ASP A 56 -5.33 -3.67 -2.37
N GLU A 57 -4.15 -3.73 -1.75
CA GLU A 57 -3.61 -4.84 -0.96
C GLU A 57 -2.90 -4.24 0.25
N LEU A 58 -2.92 -4.97 1.39
CA LEU A 58 -2.27 -4.52 2.62
C LEU A 58 -0.95 -5.25 2.92
N ASP A 59 -0.70 -6.44 2.34
CA ASP A 59 0.59 -7.15 2.53
C ASP A 59 1.67 -6.59 1.59
N CYS A 60 2.07 -5.34 1.85
CA CYS A 60 3.12 -4.66 1.10
C CYS A 60 4.49 -5.00 1.67
N ARG A 61 5.31 -5.69 0.88
CA ARG A 61 6.68 -6.07 1.25
C ARG A 61 7.68 -5.64 0.18
N GLY A 62 8.87 -5.25 0.63
CA GLY A 62 10.02 -5.05 -0.24
C GLY A 62 10.55 -6.37 -0.82
N PHE A 63 11.34 -6.30 -1.88
CA PHE A 63 11.86 -7.48 -2.59
C PHE A 63 12.58 -8.49 -1.67
N ARG A 64 13.44 -8.00 -0.76
CA ARG A 64 14.15 -8.86 0.20
C ARG A 64 13.21 -9.46 1.25
N GLN A 65 12.14 -8.76 1.62
CA GLN A 65 11.15 -9.24 2.57
C GLN A 65 10.28 -10.34 1.97
N TRP A 66 9.96 -10.28 0.67
CA TRP A 66 9.33 -11.40 -0.03
C TRP A 66 10.24 -12.63 -0.02
N LYS A 67 11.52 -12.47 -0.36
CA LYS A 67 12.49 -13.56 -0.31
C LYS A 67 12.63 -14.19 1.07
N ALA A 68 12.61 -13.37 2.13
CA ALA A 68 12.73 -13.84 3.51
C ALA A 68 11.57 -14.76 3.95
N VAL A 69 10.39 -14.63 3.33
CA VAL A 69 9.23 -15.51 3.58
C VAL A 69 9.06 -16.60 2.50
N GLY A 70 10.12 -16.88 1.74
CA GLY A 70 10.12 -17.92 0.71
C GLY A 70 9.26 -17.59 -0.52
N ARG A 71 8.96 -16.31 -0.76
CA ARG A 71 8.21 -15.85 -1.94
C ARG A 71 9.10 -15.05 -2.88
N GLU A 72 8.75 -15.06 -4.17
CA GLU A 72 9.47 -14.30 -5.19
C GLU A 72 8.56 -13.28 -5.89
N VAL A 73 9.15 -12.13 -6.22
CA VAL A 73 8.46 -11.12 -7.01
C VAL A 73 8.49 -11.55 -8.48
N LYS A 74 7.33 -11.55 -9.13
CA LYS A 74 7.21 -11.90 -10.54
C LYS A 74 8.06 -10.96 -11.42
N LYS A 75 8.76 -11.52 -12.40
CA LYS A 75 9.55 -10.73 -13.36
C LYS A 75 8.67 -9.70 -14.06
N GLY A 76 9.10 -8.44 -14.05
CA GLY A 76 8.37 -7.31 -14.63
C GLY A 76 7.42 -6.59 -13.67
N SER A 77 7.23 -7.08 -12.44
CA SER A 77 6.47 -6.34 -11.43
C SER A 77 7.24 -5.09 -10.97
N THR A 78 6.51 -4.00 -10.79
CA THR A 78 7.02 -2.74 -10.26
C THR A 78 6.54 -2.52 -8.83
N ALA A 79 7.34 -1.82 -8.03
CA ALA A 79 6.87 -1.32 -6.74
C ALA A 79 5.75 -0.29 -6.96
N VAL A 80 4.84 -0.25 -5.99
CA VAL A 80 3.75 0.73 -5.92
C VAL A 80 4.22 1.95 -5.14
#